data_AF-A0A6J2BH96-F1
#
_entry.id   AF-A0A6J2BH96-F1
#
_cell.length_a   1.000
_cell.length_b   1.000
_cell.length_c   1.000
_cell.angle_alpha   90.00
_cell.angle_beta   90.00
_cell.angle_gamma   90.00
#
_symmetry.space_group_name_H-M   'P 1'
#
loop_
_entity.id
_entity.type
_entity.pdbx_description
1 polymer ?
#
loop_
_entity_poly.entity_id
_entity_poly.type
_entity_poly.pdbx_seq_one_letter_code
_entity_poly.pdbx_strand_id
1 'polypeptide(L)'
;MAAGCLLALTLTLFQSWLIGPSSEEPFPSAVTIKSWVDKMQEDLVTLAKTASGVNQLVDIYEKYQDLYTVEPNNARQLVEIAARDIEKLLSNRSKALVRLALEAEKVQAAHQWREDFASNEVVYYNAKDDLDPEKNESEPGSQRIKPVFIEDANFGRQISYQHAAVHIPTDIYEGSTIVLNELNWTSALDEVFKKNREEDPSLLWQVFGSATGLARYYPASPWVDNSRTPNKIDLYDVRRRPWYIQGAASPKDMLILVDVSGSVSGLTLKLIRTSVSEMLETLSDDDFVNVASFNSNAQDVSCFQHLVQANVRNKKVLKDAVNNITAKGITDYKKGFSFAFEQLLNYNVSRANCNKIIMLFTDGGEERAQEIFAKYNKDKKVRVFTFSVGQHNYDRGPIQWMACENKGYYYEIPSIGAIRINTQEYLDVLGRPMVLAGDKAKQVQWTNVYLDALELGLVITGTLPVFNITGQVENKTNLKNQLILGVMGVDVSLEDIKRLTPRFTLCPNGYYFAIDPNGYVLLHPNLQPKPIGVGIPTINLRKRRPNVQEPVTLDFLDAELENDIKVEIRNKMIDGENGEKTFRTLVKSQDERYIDKGNRTYTWTPVNGTDYRKNFIL
;
A
#
# COMPACT_ATOMS: atom_id res chain seq x y z
N MET A 1 -46.52 -48.19 82.09
CA MET A 1 -46.77 -47.35 80.90
C MET A 1 -46.50 -45.84 81.08
N ALA A 2 -45.88 -45.37 82.19
CA ALA A 2 -45.54 -43.94 82.36
C ALA A 2 -44.06 -43.59 82.06
N ALA A 3 -43.13 -44.54 82.16
CA ALA A 3 -41.70 -44.27 81.96
C ALA A 3 -41.28 -44.20 80.47
N GLY A 4 -41.98 -44.91 79.58
CA GLY A 4 -41.68 -44.91 78.14
C GLY A 4 -42.06 -43.60 77.44
N CYS A 5 -43.15 -42.93 77.88
CA CYS A 5 -43.56 -41.65 77.31
C CYS A 5 -42.60 -40.51 77.68
N LEU A 6 -41.99 -40.54 78.87
CA LEU A 6 -41.03 -39.51 79.27
C LEU A 6 -39.73 -39.57 78.45
N LEU A 7 -39.25 -40.78 78.15
CA LEU A 7 -38.04 -40.97 77.33
C LEU A 7 -38.25 -40.60 75.86
N ALA A 8 -39.44 -40.88 75.32
CA ALA A 8 -39.79 -40.45 73.96
C ALA A 8 -39.93 -38.91 73.86
N LEU A 9 -40.52 -38.26 74.88
CA LEU A 9 -40.63 -36.80 74.95
C LEU A 9 -39.25 -36.13 75.12
N THR A 10 -38.36 -36.68 75.93
CA THR A 10 -37.02 -36.10 76.09
C THR A 10 -36.16 -36.29 74.85
N LEU A 11 -36.22 -37.43 74.16
CA LEU A 11 -35.48 -37.63 72.89
C LEU A 11 -36.01 -36.76 71.75
N THR A 12 -37.33 -36.56 71.65
CA THR A 12 -37.93 -35.69 70.61
C THR A 12 -37.69 -34.20 70.89
N LEU A 13 -37.62 -33.79 72.17
CA LEU A 13 -37.18 -32.45 72.56
C LEU A 13 -35.68 -32.24 72.30
N PHE A 14 -34.85 -33.27 72.47
CA PHE A 14 -33.41 -33.16 72.16
C PHE A 14 -33.13 -33.15 70.66
N GLN A 15 -33.89 -33.91 69.85
CA GLN A 15 -33.77 -33.90 68.39
C GLN A 15 -34.32 -32.59 67.78
N SER A 16 -35.33 -31.97 68.37
CA SER A 16 -35.83 -30.65 67.92
C SER A 16 -34.92 -29.48 68.32
N TRP A 17 -34.02 -29.66 69.30
CA TRP A 17 -32.95 -28.71 69.62
C TRP A 17 -31.71 -28.83 68.73
N LEU A 18 -31.46 -29.99 68.12
CA LEU A 18 -30.31 -30.23 67.23
C LEU A 18 -30.59 -29.88 65.77
N ILE A 19 -31.86 -29.76 65.37
CA ILE A 19 -32.28 -29.28 64.06
C ILE A 19 -32.66 -27.81 64.21
N GLY A 20 -31.64 -26.96 64.40
CA GLY A 20 -31.80 -25.55 64.06
C GLY A 20 -32.13 -25.45 62.57
N PRO A 21 -33.11 -24.64 62.15
CA PRO A 21 -33.29 -24.37 60.73
C PRO A 21 -31.95 -23.85 60.22
N SER A 22 -31.54 -24.24 59.02
CA SER A 22 -30.49 -23.58 58.28
C SER A 22 -30.88 -22.10 58.16
N SER A 23 -30.53 -21.29 59.16
CA SER A 23 -30.59 -19.85 59.04
C SER A 23 -29.65 -19.54 57.90
N GLU A 24 -30.17 -18.97 56.83
CA GLU A 24 -29.37 -18.23 55.87
C GLU A 24 -28.40 -17.39 56.71
N GLU A 25 -27.12 -17.75 56.72
CA GLU A 25 -26.12 -16.97 57.46
C GLU A 25 -26.28 -15.52 56.97
N PRO A 26 -26.52 -14.56 57.88
CA PRO A 26 -26.73 -13.19 57.46
C PRO A 26 -25.50 -12.76 56.67
N PHE A 27 -25.71 -12.27 55.44
CA PHE A 27 -24.64 -11.86 54.55
C PHE A 27 -23.62 -11.01 55.33
N PRO A 28 -22.32 -11.33 55.29
CA PRO A 28 -21.34 -10.73 56.18
C PRO A 28 -21.36 -9.20 56.12
N SER A 29 -21.17 -8.56 57.27
CA SER A 29 -21.10 -7.09 57.34
C SER A 29 -19.92 -6.57 56.51
N ALA A 30 -20.03 -5.35 55.98
CA ALA A 30 -18.95 -4.72 55.22
C ALA A 30 -17.62 -4.66 55.99
N VAL A 31 -17.68 -4.54 57.33
CA VAL A 31 -16.51 -4.54 58.22
C VAL A 31 -15.86 -5.92 58.26
N THR A 32 -16.66 -6.99 58.31
CA THR A 32 -16.18 -8.37 58.30
C THR A 32 -15.53 -8.73 56.95
N ILE A 33 -16.10 -8.27 55.84
CA ILE A 33 -15.52 -8.48 54.50
C ILE A 33 -14.20 -7.71 54.38
N LYS A 34 -14.15 -6.46 54.82
CA LYS A 34 -12.95 -5.64 54.78
C LYS A 34 -11.80 -6.25 55.59
N SER A 35 -12.05 -6.68 56.82
CA SER A 35 -11.01 -7.29 57.66
C SER A 35 -10.50 -8.62 57.10
N TRP A 36 -11.38 -9.40 56.46
CA TRP A 36 -10.98 -10.65 55.81
C TRP A 36 -10.11 -10.40 54.58
N VAL A 37 -10.50 -9.45 53.71
CA VAL A 37 -9.70 -9.05 52.54
C VAL A 37 -8.37 -8.46 52.97
N ASP A 38 -8.33 -7.62 54.02
CA ASP A 38 -7.10 -7.01 54.51
C ASP A 38 -6.10 -8.06 55.03
N LYS A 39 -6.60 -9.12 55.67
CA LYS A 39 -5.75 -10.24 56.07
C LYS A 39 -5.23 -11.03 54.87
N MET A 40 -6.10 -11.34 53.91
CA MET A 40 -5.73 -12.13 52.73
C MET A 40 -4.78 -11.39 51.79
N GLN A 41 -4.97 -10.09 51.57
CA GLN A 41 -4.05 -9.29 50.74
C GLN A 41 -2.66 -9.21 51.40
N GLU A 42 -2.61 -9.09 52.74
CA GLU A 42 -1.34 -9.01 53.47
C GLU A 42 -0.58 -10.32 53.36
N ASP A 43 -1.28 -11.45 53.49
CA ASP A 43 -0.70 -12.79 53.29
C ASP A 43 -0.14 -12.96 51.86
N LEU A 44 -0.91 -12.57 50.83
CA LEU A 44 -0.48 -12.68 49.43
C LEU A 44 0.70 -11.76 49.11
N VAL A 45 0.66 -10.51 49.55
CA VAL A 45 1.74 -9.54 49.31
C VAL A 45 3.00 -9.94 50.06
N THR A 46 2.87 -10.41 51.30
CA THR A 46 4.00 -10.89 52.11
C THR A 46 4.66 -12.11 51.47
N LEU A 47 3.86 -13.08 51.02
CA LEU A 47 4.33 -14.26 50.31
C LEU A 47 5.07 -13.84 49.03
N ALA A 48 4.45 -13.00 48.19
CA ALA A 48 5.05 -12.55 46.94
C ALA A 48 6.36 -11.78 47.19
N LYS A 49 6.39 -10.83 48.12
CA LYS A 49 7.56 -10.01 48.42
C LYS A 49 8.73 -10.83 48.98
N THR A 50 8.43 -11.79 49.85
CA THR A 50 9.44 -12.66 50.47
C THR A 50 9.98 -13.69 49.47
N ALA A 51 9.10 -14.35 48.72
CA ALA A 51 9.48 -15.42 47.80
C ALA A 51 10.13 -14.90 46.51
N SER A 52 9.69 -13.76 45.97
CA SER A 52 10.28 -13.17 44.76
C SER A 52 11.59 -12.42 45.03
N GLY A 53 11.87 -12.03 46.28
CA GLY A 53 13.12 -11.39 46.66
C GLY A 53 13.29 -9.97 46.11
N VAL A 54 12.21 -9.21 45.85
CA VAL A 54 12.29 -7.84 45.27
C VAL A 54 13.27 -6.96 46.03
N ASN A 55 13.21 -6.96 47.37
CA ASN A 55 14.11 -6.14 48.20
C ASN A 55 15.58 -6.56 48.03
N GLN A 56 15.86 -7.87 47.96
CA GLN A 56 17.22 -8.37 47.79
C GLN A 56 17.80 -7.93 46.44
N LEU A 57 16.98 -7.92 45.39
CA LEU A 57 17.39 -7.46 44.07
C LEU A 57 17.68 -5.95 44.08
N VAL A 58 16.83 -5.15 44.71
CA VAL A 58 17.03 -3.69 44.87
C VAL A 58 18.36 -3.42 45.60
N ASP A 59 18.60 -4.11 46.72
CA ASP A 59 19.83 -3.95 47.51
C ASP A 59 21.09 -4.31 46.70
N ILE A 60 21.02 -5.32 45.82
CA ILE A 60 22.15 -5.72 44.95
C ILE A 60 22.48 -4.63 43.94
N TYR A 61 21.47 -4.01 43.29
CA TYR A 61 21.71 -2.90 42.37
C TYR A 61 22.34 -1.71 43.10
N GLU A 62 21.83 -1.34 44.28
CA GLU A 62 22.40 -0.24 45.07
C GLU A 62 23.81 -0.54 45.61
N LYS A 63 24.11 -1.81 45.91
CA LYS A 63 25.43 -2.22 46.41
C LYS A 63 26.53 -2.16 45.33
N TYR A 64 26.18 -2.45 44.08
CA TYR A 64 27.14 -2.60 42.98
C TYR A 64 27.12 -1.42 42.00
N GLN A 65 26.98 -0.20 42.53
CA GLN A 65 26.97 1.03 41.72
C GLN A 65 28.28 1.26 40.93
N ASP A 66 29.41 0.68 41.34
CA ASP A 66 30.67 0.82 40.61
C ASP A 66 30.75 -0.05 39.34
N LEU A 67 29.84 -1.02 39.17
CA LEU A 67 29.82 -1.95 38.02
C LEU A 67 29.04 -1.40 36.82
N TYR A 68 28.26 -0.33 37.00
CA TYR A 68 27.45 0.28 35.95
C TYR A 68 27.33 1.79 36.15
N THR A 69 26.89 2.51 35.11
CA THR A 69 26.56 3.93 35.19
C THR A 69 25.12 4.15 34.78
N VAL A 70 24.47 5.15 35.37
CA VAL A 70 23.09 5.52 35.03
C VAL A 70 23.11 6.73 34.12
N GLU A 71 22.91 6.49 32.83
CA GLU A 71 22.87 7.53 31.82
C GLU A 71 21.42 7.96 31.50
N PRO A 72 21.17 9.26 31.26
CA PRO A 72 19.83 9.72 30.90
C PRO A 72 19.53 9.47 29.42
N ASN A 73 18.31 9.03 29.13
CA ASN A 73 17.78 9.01 27.77
C ASN A 73 17.21 10.38 27.40
N ASN A 74 17.99 11.23 26.72
CA ASN A 74 17.48 12.49 26.18
C ASN A 74 16.62 12.22 24.94
N ALA A 75 15.30 12.18 25.14
CA ALA A 75 14.30 11.87 24.11
C ALA A 75 14.53 12.66 22.83
N ARG A 76 14.65 13.98 22.96
CA ARG A 76 14.80 14.90 21.83
C ARG A 76 16.03 14.59 21.00
N GLN A 77 17.16 14.36 21.66
CA GLN A 77 18.41 14.00 20.99
C GLN A 77 18.31 12.64 20.29
N LEU A 78 17.67 11.65 20.92
CA LEU A 78 17.46 10.33 20.33
C LEU A 78 16.60 10.41 19.07
N VAL A 79 15.49 11.19 19.09
CA VAL A 79 14.64 11.36 17.90
C VAL A 79 15.43 12.05 16.78
N GLU A 80 16.18 13.10 17.09
CA GLU A 80 16.95 13.84 16.09
C GLU A 80 18.07 13.00 15.45
N ILE A 81 18.81 12.20 16.23
CA ILE A 81 19.84 11.29 15.71
C ILE A 81 19.17 10.28 14.78
N ALA A 82 18.11 9.65 15.27
CA ALA A 82 17.44 8.60 14.53
C ALA A 82 16.74 9.15 13.27
N ALA A 83 16.27 10.41 13.28
CA ALA A 83 15.74 11.07 12.10
C ALA A 83 16.83 11.32 11.05
N ARG A 84 17.99 11.84 11.48
CA ARG A 84 19.15 12.07 10.60
C ARG A 84 19.69 10.80 9.96
N ASP A 85 19.68 9.68 10.67
CA ASP A 85 20.17 8.41 10.11
C ASP A 85 19.22 7.84 9.06
N ILE A 86 17.90 7.97 9.27
CA ILE A 86 16.90 7.62 8.24
C ILE A 86 17.03 8.56 7.04
N GLU A 87 17.16 9.87 7.25
CA GLU A 87 17.39 10.85 6.19
C GLU A 87 18.60 10.46 5.34
N LYS A 88 19.73 10.09 5.96
CA LYS A 88 20.93 9.63 5.25
C LYS A 88 20.69 8.35 4.48
N LEU A 89 20.00 7.36 5.08
CA LEU A 89 19.68 6.10 4.41
C LEU A 89 18.86 6.36 3.14
N LEU A 90 17.77 7.12 3.27
CA LEU A 90 16.88 7.44 2.15
C LEU A 90 17.56 8.34 1.11
N SER A 91 18.41 9.27 1.54
CA SER A 91 19.23 10.11 0.64
C SER A 91 20.24 9.28 -0.15
N ASN A 92 20.91 8.30 0.47
CA ASN A 92 21.85 7.42 -0.22
C ASN A 92 21.15 6.55 -1.27
N ARG A 93 19.96 6.03 -0.94
CA ARG A 93 19.10 5.30 -1.90
C ARG A 93 18.62 6.19 -3.05
N SER A 94 18.25 7.43 -2.74
CA SER A 94 17.87 8.43 -3.74
C SER A 94 19.00 8.72 -4.73
N LYS A 95 20.25 8.85 -4.27
CA LYS A 95 21.42 9.05 -5.16
C LYS A 95 21.61 7.87 -6.13
N ALA A 96 21.43 6.64 -5.67
CA ALA A 96 21.51 5.45 -6.52
C ALA A 96 20.41 5.45 -7.60
N LEU A 97 19.17 5.83 -7.24
CA LEU A 97 18.06 5.98 -8.18
C LEU A 97 18.32 7.05 -9.24
N VAL A 98 18.81 8.23 -8.84
CA VAL A 98 19.10 9.33 -9.77
C VAL A 98 20.15 8.90 -10.79
N ARG A 99 21.21 8.19 -10.35
CA ARG A 99 22.23 7.65 -11.25
C ARG A 99 21.65 6.64 -12.25
N LEU A 100 20.80 5.73 -11.79
CA LEU A 100 20.12 4.75 -12.64
C LEU A 100 19.23 5.40 -13.69
N ALA A 101 18.41 6.38 -13.29
CA ALA A 101 17.52 7.08 -14.20
C ALA A 101 18.31 7.83 -15.28
N LEU A 102 19.37 8.55 -14.90
CA LEU A 102 20.20 9.30 -15.86
C LEU A 102 20.87 8.39 -16.89
N GLU A 103 21.43 7.26 -16.47
CA GLU A 103 22.03 6.31 -17.42
C GLU A 103 20.96 5.64 -18.29
N ALA A 104 19.78 5.31 -17.75
CA ALA A 104 18.68 4.75 -18.55
C ALA A 104 18.23 5.69 -19.66
N GLU A 105 18.04 6.98 -19.37
CA GLU A 105 17.66 7.99 -20.37
C GLU A 105 18.72 8.12 -21.47
N LYS A 106 19.99 8.16 -21.07
CA LYS A 106 21.13 8.29 -21.99
C LYS A 106 21.30 7.05 -22.88
N VAL A 107 21.20 5.86 -22.30
CA VAL A 107 21.35 4.59 -23.02
C VAL A 107 20.21 4.43 -24.04
N GLN A 108 18.98 4.68 -23.63
CA GLN A 108 17.83 4.56 -24.53
C GLN A 108 17.91 5.59 -25.67
N ALA A 109 18.36 6.82 -25.40
CA ALA A 109 18.52 7.83 -26.43
C ALA A 109 19.59 7.48 -27.49
N ALA A 110 20.58 6.69 -27.12
CA ALA A 110 21.62 6.17 -28.03
C ALA A 110 21.22 4.86 -28.72
N HIS A 111 20.11 4.24 -28.32
CA HIS A 111 19.65 2.95 -28.85
C HIS A 111 19.13 3.11 -30.29
N GLN A 112 19.49 2.15 -31.14
CA GLN A 112 18.95 2.05 -32.49
C GLN A 112 17.86 0.98 -32.51
N TRP A 113 16.67 1.35 -32.96
CA TRP A 113 15.58 0.40 -33.16
C TRP A 113 15.97 -0.64 -34.21
N ARG A 114 15.89 -1.93 -33.84
CA ARG A 114 16.23 -3.07 -34.70
C ARG A 114 15.07 -4.05 -34.77
N GLU A 115 15.05 -4.82 -35.86
CA GLU A 115 14.05 -5.88 -36.08
C GLU A 115 14.72 -7.24 -36.39
N ASP A 116 16.03 -7.25 -36.60
CA ASP A 116 16.86 -8.38 -37.01
C ASP A 116 17.40 -9.22 -35.83
N PHE A 117 16.55 -9.51 -34.83
CA PHE A 117 16.95 -10.23 -33.62
C PHE A 117 17.29 -11.71 -33.85
N ALA A 118 16.83 -12.31 -34.95
CA ALA A 118 17.21 -13.68 -35.32
C ALA A 118 18.69 -13.80 -35.73
N SER A 119 19.33 -12.69 -36.13
CA SER A 119 20.76 -12.68 -36.49
C SER A 119 21.65 -12.26 -35.33
N ASN A 120 21.14 -11.39 -34.44
CA ASN A 120 21.82 -10.91 -33.24
C ASN A 120 20.94 -11.18 -32.02
N GLU A 121 21.13 -12.35 -31.41
CA GLU A 121 20.32 -12.77 -30.27
C GLU A 121 20.55 -11.86 -29.05
N VAL A 122 19.48 -11.60 -28.30
CA VAL A 122 19.54 -10.83 -27.06
C VAL A 122 19.80 -11.77 -25.90
N VAL A 123 20.93 -11.59 -25.21
CA VAL A 123 21.34 -12.44 -24.09
C VAL A 123 20.78 -11.89 -22.78
N TYR A 124 19.96 -12.67 -22.06
CA TYR A 124 19.43 -12.28 -20.74
C TYR A 124 19.04 -13.48 -19.88
N TYR A 125 18.85 -13.25 -18.58
CA TYR A 125 18.28 -14.23 -17.67
C TYR A 125 16.78 -13.95 -17.46
N ASN A 126 15.92 -14.89 -17.84
CA ASN A 126 14.48 -14.82 -17.55
C ASN A 126 14.21 -15.44 -16.17
N ALA A 127 13.55 -14.68 -15.30
CA ALA A 127 13.28 -15.07 -13.92
C ALA A 127 12.33 -16.27 -13.78
N LYS A 128 11.47 -16.51 -14.77
CA LYS A 128 10.43 -17.55 -14.73
C LYS A 128 10.87 -18.88 -15.34
N ASP A 129 12.07 -18.92 -15.91
CA ASP A 129 12.58 -20.09 -16.62
C ASP A 129 13.02 -21.21 -15.68
N ASP A 130 12.88 -22.44 -16.18
CA ASP A 130 13.41 -23.63 -15.52
C ASP A 130 14.95 -23.60 -15.56
N LEU A 131 15.58 -23.82 -14.41
CA LEU A 131 17.04 -23.83 -14.27
C LEU A 131 17.67 -25.19 -14.68
N ASP A 132 16.86 -26.13 -15.18
CA ASP A 132 17.32 -27.47 -15.54
C ASP A 132 18.32 -27.42 -16.73
N PRO A 133 19.55 -27.94 -16.56
CA PRO A 133 20.57 -27.88 -17.60
C PRO A 133 20.18 -28.61 -18.90
N GLU A 134 19.35 -29.65 -18.80
CA GLU A 134 18.93 -30.52 -19.90
C GLU A 134 17.87 -29.89 -20.82
N LYS A 135 17.22 -28.80 -20.39
CA LYS A 135 16.32 -28.03 -21.24
C LYS A 135 17.10 -26.91 -21.95
N ASN A 136 17.24 -27.05 -23.26
CA ASN A 136 17.64 -25.98 -24.16
C ASN A 136 16.41 -25.49 -24.92
N GLU A 137 15.46 -24.87 -24.22
CA GLU A 137 14.38 -24.11 -24.84
C GLU A 137 14.98 -22.75 -25.25
N SER A 138 15.53 -22.66 -26.46
CA SER A 138 16.00 -21.38 -27.04
C SER A 138 14.91 -20.87 -27.98
N GLU A 139 14.28 -19.77 -27.61
CA GLU A 139 13.29 -19.09 -28.45
C GLU A 139 14.01 -18.23 -29.50
N PRO A 140 13.44 -18.04 -30.70
CA PRO A 140 14.07 -17.23 -31.74
C PRO A 140 14.31 -15.79 -31.29
N GLY A 141 15.57 -15.35 -31.32
CA GLY A 141 15.97 -13.97 -30.99
C GLY A 141 16.34 -13.72 -29.53
N SER A 142 16.25 -14.72 -28.65
CA SER A 142 16.68 -14.64 -27.25
C SER A 142 17.61 -15.79 -26.85
N GLN A 143 18.71 -15.44 -26.17
CA GLN A 143 19.63 -16.42 -25.59
C GLN A 143 19.55 -16.36 -24.06
N ARG A 144 19.25 -17.50 -23.44
CA ARG A 144 19.03 -17.60 -21.99
C ARG A 144 20.34 -17.81 -21.24
N ILE A 145 20.57 -17.03 -20.18
CA ILE A 145 21.68 -17.21 -19.24
C ILE A 145 21.29 -18.24 -18.18
N LYS A 146 22.22 -19.13 -17.82
CA LYS A 146 22.10 -20.02 -16.65
C LYS A 146 23.00 -19.48 -15.52
N PRO A 147 22.47 -18.67 -14.58
CA PRO A 147 23.26 -18.07 -13.51
C PRO A 147 23.63 -19.10 -12.43
N VAL A 148 24.71 -18.82 -11.71
CA VAL A 148 25.09 -19.54 -10.49
C VAL A 148 24.49 -18.81 -9.30
N PHE A 149 23.62 -19.49 -8.55
CA PHE A 149 22.97 -18.92 -7.38
C PHE A 149 23.73 -19.23 -6.09
N ILE A 150 23.82 -18.22 -5.23
CA ILE A 150 24.32 -18.31 -3.85
C ILE A 150 23.21 -17.94 -2.88
N GLU A 151 23.18 -18.53 -1.70
CA GLU A 151 22.25 -18.12 -0.64
C GLU A 151 22.73 -16.83 0.03
N ASP A 152 21.85 -15.84 0.15
CA ASP A 152 22.15 -14.57 0.81
C ASP A 152 21.19 -14.29 1.97
N ALA A 153 21.76 -13.89 3.11
CA ALA A 153 21.03 -13.64 4.34
C ALA A 153 20.18 -12.35 4.31
N ASN A 154 20.60 -11.33 3.56
CA ASN A 154 19.83 -10.07 3.46
C ASN A 154 18.59 -10.25 2.60
N PHE A 155 18.65 -11.11 1.59
CA PHE A 155 17.54 -11.39 0.68
C PHE A 155 16.70 -12.60 1.09
N GLY A 156 17.19 -13.43 2.02
CA GLY A 156 16.51 -14.64 2.48
C GLY A 156 16.29 -15.68 1.39
N ARG A 157 17.07 -15.62 0.29
CA ARG A 157 16.88 -16.47 -0.89
C ARG A 157 18.15 -16.60 -1.72
N GLN A 158 18.06 -17.46 -2.73
CA GLN A 158 19.12 -17.71 -3.70
C GLN A 158 19.20 -16.58 -4.74
N ILE A 159 20.38 -15.96 -4.86
CA ILE A 159 20.63 -14.79 -5.73
C ILE A 159 21.94 -14.92 -6.52
N SER A 160 22.05 -14.15 -7.60
CA SER A 160 23.24 -14.05 -8.46
C SER A 160 23.59 -12.59 -8.68
N TYR A 161 24.80 -12.20 -8.25
CA TYR A 161 25.32 -10.84 -8.40
C TYR A 161 25.96 -10.56 -9.78
N GLN A 162 25.99 -11.55 -10.67
CA GLN A 162 26.65 -11.39 -11.96
C GLN A 162 25.77 -10.68 -13.00
N HIS A 163 24.44 -10.80 -12.92
CA HIS A 163 23.51 -10.26 -13.92
C HIS A 163 22.20 -9.85 -13.25
N ALA A 164 21.39 -9.04 -13.93
CA ALA A 164 20.00 -8.80 -13.53
C ALA A 164 19.07 -9.92 -14.04
N ALA A 165 17.95 -10.13 -13.35
CA ALA A 165 16.87 -10.98 -13.81
C ALA A 165 15.79 -10.14 -14.53
N VAL A 166 15.13 -10.76 -15.50
CA VAL A 166 14.01 -10.16 -16.22
C VAL A 166 12.72 -10.87 -15.87
N HIS A 167 11.73 -10.13 -15.42
CA HIS A 167 10.35 -10.56 -15.33
C HIS A 167 9.56 -10.07 -16.55
N ILE A 168 8.88 -11.01 -17.21
CA ILE A 168 7.93 -10.73 -18.29
C ILE A 168 6.55 -11.22 -17.84
N PRO A 169 5.52 -10.38 -17.84
CA PRO A 169 4.15 -10.79 -17.56
C PRO A 169 3.67 -11.91 -18.49
N THR A 170 2.85 -12.83 -17.95
CA THR A 170 2.44 -14.05 -18.65
C THR A 170 1.57 -13.78 -19.89
N ASP A 171 0.93 -12.61 -19.96
CA ASP A 171 0.10 -12.14 -21.07
C ASP A 171 0.89 -11.41 -22.17
N ILE A 172 2.20 -11.20 -21.98
CA ILE A 172 3.08 -10.53 -22.94
C ILE A 172 4.00 -11.57 -23.60
N TYR A 173 4.06 -11.58 -24.93
CA TYR A 173 4.94 -12.46 -25.67
C TYR A 173 6.39 -11.93 -25.69
N GLU A 174 7.33 -12.72 -25.20
CA GLU A 174 8.75 -12.33 -25.06
C GLU A 174 9.47 -12.13 -26.39
N GLY A 175 9.09 -12.85 -27.45
CA GLY A 175 9.68 -12.72 -28.80
C GLY A 175 9.16 -11.53 -29.61
N SER A 176 8.31 -10.68 -29.02
CA SER A 176 7.80 -9.49 -29.71
C SER A 176 8.93 -8.47 -29.93
N THR A 177 8.97 -7.84 -31.11
CA THR A 177 10.00 -6.84 -31.47
C THR A 177 10.13 -5.71 -30.44
N ILE A 178 9.02 -5.30 -29.83
CA ILE A 178 9.03 -4.26 -28.79
C ILE A 178 9.73 -4.74 -27.51
N VAL A 179 9.48 -5.99 -27.10
CA VAL A 179 10.08 -6.58 -25.90
C VAL A 179 11.57 -6.87 -26.13
N LEU A 180 11.94 -7.39 -27.30
CA LEU A 180 13.33 -7.64 -27.66
C LEU A 180 14.17 -6.35 -27.72
N ASN A 181 13.60 -5.25 -28.23
CA ASN A 181 14.27 -3.95 -28.18
C ASN A 181 14.45 -3.46 -26.73
N GLU A 182 13.45 -3.63 -25.87
CA GLU A 182 13.57 -3.29 -24.44
C GLU A 182 14.68 -4.10 -23.76
N LEU A 183 14.71 -5.41 -23.96
CA LEU A 183 15.77 -6.29 -23.43
C LEU A 183 17.16 -5.87 -23.89
N ASN A 184 17.29 -5.40 -25.13
CA ASN A 184 18.56 -4.99 -25.70
C ASN A 184 19.11 -3.73 -24.99
N TRP A 185 18.37 -2.62 -25.00
CA TRP A 185 18.88 -1.36 -24.43
C TRP A 185 18.97 -1.41 -22.90
N THR A 186 18.06 -2.11 -22.22
CA THR A 186 18.09 -2.24 -20.76
C THR A 186 19.27 -3.06 -20.24
N SER A 187 20.04 -3.74 -21.10
CA SER A 187 21.22 -4.53 -20.71
C SER A 187 22.41 -3.71 -20.25
N ALA A 188 22.45 -2.42 -20.59
CA ALA A 188 23.44 -1.52 -20.02
C ALA A 188 23.21 -1.23 -18.52
N LEU A 189 22.00 -1.45 -18.00
CA LEU A 189 21.66 -1.15 -16.60
C LEU A 189 22.39 -2.07 -15.62
N ASP A 190 22.74 -3.29 -16.03
CA ASP A 190 23.44 -4.28 -15.21
C ASP A 190 24.77 -3.74 -14.65
N GLU A 191 25.50 -2.93 -15.42
CA GLU A 191 26.74 -2.29 -14.95
C GLU A 191 26.48 -1.25 -13.86
N VAL A 192 25.39 -0.49 -14.00
CA VAL A 192 25.01 0.55 -13.03
C VAL A 192 24.46 -0.09 -11.76
N PHE A 193 23.66 -1.15 -11.88
CA PHE A 193 23.17 -1.93 -10.75
C PHE A 193 24.31 -2.50 -9.90
N LYS A 194 25.35 -3.03 -10.56
CA LYS A 194 26.57 -3.51 -9.88
C LYS A 194 27.30 -2.38 -9.16
N LYS A 195 27.55 -1.25 -9.82
CA LYS A 195 28.23 -0.09 -9.22
C LYS A 195 27.52 0.42 -7.97
N ASN A 196 26.18 0.50 -8.00
CA ASN A 196 25.41 0.93 -6.84
C ASN A 196 25.56 -0.02 -5.64
N ARG A 197 25.62 -1.32 -5.90
CA ARG A 197 25.82 -2.35 -4.88
C ARG A 197 27.27 -2.40 -4.35
N GLU A 198 28.24 -2.16 -5.22
CA GLU A 198 29.65 -2.03 -4.83
C GLU A 198 29.88 -0.82 -3.91
N GLU A 199 29.15 0.28 -4.15
CA GLU A 199 29.16 1.46 -3.29
C GLU A 199 28.39 1.23 -1.98
N ASP A 200 27.26 0.50 -2.02
CA ASP A 200 26.46 0.19 -0.84
C ASP A 200 26.07 -1.30 -0.73
N PRO A 201 26.78 -2.09 0.10
CA PRO A 201 26.48 -3.49 0.37
C PRO A 201 25.22 -3.75 1.22
N SER A 202 24.46 -2.73 1.61
CA SER A 202 23.14 -2.88 2.26
C SER A 202 21.97 -2.66 1.30
N LEU A 203 22.24 -2.35 0.03
CA LEU A 203 21.21 -2.08 -0.98
C LEU A 203 20.48 -3.38 -1.37
N LEU A 204 19.15 -3.35 -1.27
CA LEU A 204 18.24 -4.46 -1.60
C LEU A 204 17.92 -4.47 -3.12
N TRP A 205 16.69 -4.85 -3.50
CA TRP A 205 16.30 -4.89 -4.90
C TRP A 205 16.41 -3.53 -5.56
N GLN A 206 17.09 -3.51 -6.70
CA GLN A 206 17.05 -2.41 -7.68
C GLN A 206 16.20 -2.91 -8.84
N VAL A 207 15.20 -2.15 -9.25
CA VAL A 207 14.29 -2.55 -10.32
C VAL A 207 14.03 -1.42 -11.32
N PHE A 208 14.05 -1.75 -12.60
CA PHE A 208 13.49 -0.93 -13.66
C PHE A 208 12.20 -1.58 -14.15
N GLY A 209 11.07 -0.90 -13.98
CA GLY A 209 9.80 -1.26 -14.60
C GLY A 209 9.64 -0.51 -15.91
N SER A 210 9.60 -1.21 -17.03
CA SER A 210 9.37 -0.63 -18.36
C SER A 210 7.88 -0.34 -18.58
N ALA A 211 7.58 0.71 -19.34
CA ALA A 211 6.23 1.01 -19.83
C ALA A 211 5.66 -0.13 -20.70
N THR A 212 6.52 -0.97 -21.28
CA THR A 212 6.12 -2.17 -22.03
C THR A 212 5.58 -3.29 -21.13
N GLY A 213 5.81 -3.22 -19.82
CA GLY A 213 5.39 -4.24 -18.84
C GLY A 213 6.51 -5.18 -18.39
N LEU A 214 7.67 -5.14 -19.04
CA LEU A 214 8.89 -5.84 -18.63
C LEU A 214 9.45 -5.21 -17.35
N ALA A 215 9.93 -6.03 -16.42
CA ALA A 215 10.69 -5.56 -15.27
C ALA A 215 12.07 -6.20 -15.21
N ARG A 216 13.09 -5.39 -14.93
CA ARG A 216 14.47 -5.85 -14.73
C ARG A 216 14.93 -5.54 -13.33
N TYR A 217 15.38 -6.55 -12.59
CA TYR A 217 15.80 -6.38 -11.21
C TYR A 217 17.14 -7.04 -10.91
N TYR A 218 17.89 -6.42 -10.00
CA TYR A 218 19.21 -6.87 -9.56
C TYR A 218 19.28 -6.94 -8.03
N PRO A 219 19.93 -7.98 -7.45
CA PRO A 219 20.58 -9.13 -8.12
C PRO A 219 19.57 -10.07 -8.79
N ALA A 220 20.05 -10.97 -9.66
CA ALA A 220 19.18 -11.97 -10.28
C ALA A 220 18.71 -13.02 -9.25
N SER A 221 17.44 -13.38 -9.28
CA SER A 221 16.83 -14.46 -8.47
C SER A 221 15.74 -15.12 -9.31
N PRO A 222 15.51 -16.43 -9.17
CA PRO A 222 14.31 -17.05 -9.74
C PRO A 222 13.05 -16.41 -9.17
N TRP A 223 12.00 -16.34 -9.99
CA TRP A 223 10.70 -15.83 -9.57
C TRP A 223 10.01 -16.80 -8.61
N VAL A 224 9.10 -16.30 -7.77
CA VAL A 224 8.36 -17.14 -6.80
C VAL A 224 7.38 -18.10 -7.48
N ASP A 225 6.71 -17.61 -8.53
CA ASP A 225 5.68 -18.32 -9.26
C ASP A 225 6.20 -18.68 -10.66
N ASN A 226 6.89 -19.81 -10.78
CA ASN A 226 7.38 -20.30 -12.06
C ASN A 226 6.22 -20.65 -12.98
N SER A 227 6.40 -20.45 -14.29
CA SER A 227 5.36 -20.67 -15.30
C SER A 227 4.79 -22.10 -15.33
N ARG A 228 5.43 -23.06 -14.65
CA ARG A 228 5.03 -24.48 -14.63
C ARG A 228 4.73 -25.03 -13.23
N THR A 229 4.70 -24.22 -12.15
CA THR A 229 4.22 -24.72 -10.85
C THR A 229 2.75 -25.11 -11.00
N PRO A 230 2.38 -26.41 -10.93
CA PRO A 230 1.04 -26.84 -11.29
C PRO A 230 0.05 -26.22 -10.30
N ASN A 231 -0.85 -25.35 -10.82
CA ASN A 231 -1.95 -24.65 -10.13
C ASN A 231 -1.74 -23.20 -9.66
N LYS A 232 -0.62 -22.52 -9.94
CA LYS A 232 -0.49 -21.08 -9.64
C LYS A 232 0.03 -20.31 -10.85
N ILE A 233 -0.83 -19.49 -11.45
CA ILE A 233 -0.47 -18.61 -12.57
C ILE A 233 0.01 -17.27 -11.99
N ASP A 234 1.19 -16.82 -12.40
CA ASP A 234 1.68 -15.49 -12.06
C ASP A 234 0.86 -14.40 -12.80
N LEU A 235 0.20 -13.55 -12.01
CA LEU A 235 -0.57 -12.39 -12.47
C LEU A 235 0.19 -11.07 -12.25
N TYR A 236 1.46 -11.12 -11.87
CA TYR A 236 2.29 -9.94 -11.69
C TYR A 236 2.43 -9.16 -13.00
N ASP A 237 2.18 -7.86 -12.91
CA ASP A 237 2.49 -6.86 -13.92
C ASP A 237 3.10 -5.66 -13.20
N VAL A 238 4.24 -5.17 -13.69
CA VAL A 238 4.99 -4.08 -13.04
C VAL A 238 4.20 -2.77 -13.06
N ARG A 239 3.41 -2.54 -14.10
CA ARG A 239 2.65 -1.29 -14.30
C ARG A 239 1.49 -1.14 -13.31
N ARG A 240 1.08 -2.25 -12.70
CA ARG A 240 0.03 -2.31 -11.66
C ARG A 240 0.58 -2.05 -10.26
N ARG A 241 1.89 -1.98 -10.11
CA ARG A 241 2.50 -1.89 -8.79
C ARG A 241 2.31 -0.49 -8.23
N PRO A 242 1.93 -0.34 -6.94
CA PRO A 242 1.77 0.97 -6.33
C PRO A 242 2.99 1.87 -6.52
N TRP A 243 4.20 1.30 -6.42
CA TRP A 243 5.45 2.01 -6.66
C TRP A 243 5.59 2.53 -8.09
N TYR A 244 5.19 1.74 -9.10
CA TYR A 244 5.21 2.17 -10.49
C TYR A 244 4.19 3.28 -10.72
N ILE A 245 2.96 3.12 -10.23
CA ILE A 245 1.86 4.08 -10.43
C ILE A 245 2.20 5.46 -9.84
N GLN A 246 2.74 5.47 -8.61
CA GLN A 246 3.15 6.70 -7.93
C GLN A 246 4.28 7.42 -8.68
N GLY A 247 5.25 6.68 -9.22
CA GLY A 247 6.31 7.28 -10.04
C GLY A 247 5.88 7.68 -11.46
N ALA A 248 4.82 7.07 -12.00
CA ALA A 248 4.37 7.29 -13.38
C ALA A 248 3.45 8.52 -13.54
N ALA A 249 2.70 8.89 -12.51
CA ALA A 249 1.76 10.00 -12.58
C ALA A 249 1.59 10.71 -11.23
N SER A 250 1.27 12.00 -11.28
CA SER A 250 0.95 12.78 -10.09
C SER A 250 -0.46 12.44 -9.53
N PRO A 251 -0.71 12.69 -8.23
CA PRO A 251 -2.00 12.45 -7.60
C PRO A 251 -3.18 13.04 -8.37
N LYS A 252 -4.35 12.38 -8.31
CA LYS A 252 -5.50 12.74 -9.14
C LYS A 252 -6.83 12.71 -8.39
N ASP A 253 -7.68 13.66 -8.75
CA ASP A 253 -9.10 13.70 -8.44
C ASP A 253 -9.86 13.06 -9.62
N MET A 254 -10.31 11.83 -9.43
CA MET A 254 -10.95 11.01 -10.45
C MET A 254 -12.42 10.80 -10.18
N LEU A 255 -13.27 11.14 -11.15
CA LEU A 255 -14.67 10.75 -11.12
C LEU A 255 -14.96 9.69 -12.17
N ILE A 256 -15.46 8.54 -11.73
CA ILE A 256 -15.88 7.46 -12.61
C ILE A 256 -17.37 7.63 -12.89
N LEU A 257 -17.73 7.80 -14.16
CA LEU A 257 -19.10 7.95 -14.62
C LEU A 257 -19.52 6.66 -15.36
N VAL A 258 -20.56 6.01 -14.85
CA VAL A 258 -21.03 4.71 -15.36
C VAL A 258 -22.38 4.88 -16.04
N ASP A 259 -22.44 4.53 -17.32
CA ASP A 259 -23.71 4.43 -18.04
C ASP A 259 -24.50 3.21 -17.54
N VAL A 260 -25.72 3.45 -17.07
CA VAL A 260 -26.64 2.41 -16.56
C VAL A 260 -27.96 2.39 -17.33
N SER A 261 -27.94 2.87 -18.57
CA SER A 261 -29.06 2.78 -19.51
C SER A 261 -29.43 1.32 -19.85
N GLY A 262 -30.58 1.11 -20.48
CA GLY A 262 -31.03 -0.22 -20.88
C GLY A 262 -30.10 -0.93 -21.88
N SER A 263 -29.34 -0.19 -22.68
CA SER A 263 -28.47 -0.75 -23.73
C SER A 263 -27.30 -1.57 -23.16
N VAL A 264 -26.72 -1.10 -22.06
CA VAL A 264 -25.59 -1.78 -21.40
C VAL A 264 -25.99 -3.07 -20.67
N SER A 265 -27.29 -3.42 -20.60
CA SER A 265 -27.76 -4.59 -19.87
C SER A 265 -27.15 -5.90 -20.41
N GLY A 266 -26.85 -6.85 -19.50
CA GLY A 266 -26.23 -8.14 -19.86
C GLY A 266 -24.71 -8.15 -19.75
N LEU A 267 -24.02 -8.58 -20.81
CA LEU A 267 -22.56 -8.79 -20.79
C LEU A 267 -21.80 -7.47 -20.61
N THR A 268 -22.24 -6.40 -21.26
CA THR A 268 -21.58 -5.10 -21.20
C THR A 268 -21.55 -4.53 -19.78
N LEU A 269 -22.68 -4.53 -19.07
CA LEU A 269 -22.72 -4.12 -17.67
C LEU A 269 -21.79 -4.96 -16.79
N LYS A 270 -21.69 -6.27 -17.03
CA LYS A 270 -20.74 -7.13 -16.30
C LYS A 270 -19.29 -6.73 -16.56
N LEU A 271 -18.95 -6.42 -17.81
CA LEU A 271 -17.61 -5.91 -18.18
C LEU A 271 -17.34 -4.55 -17.56
N ILE A 272 -18.32 -3.64 -17.54
CA ILE A 272 -18.22 -2.32 -16.91
C ILE A 272 -17.94 -2.46 -15.41
N ARG A 273 -18.74 -3.26 -14.68
CA ARG A 273 -18.53 -3.49 -13.23
C ARG A 273 -17.13 -4.02 -12.92
N THR A 274 -16.64 -4.93 -13.76
CA THR A 274 -15.29 -5.49 -13.63
C THR A 274 -14.24 -4.42 -13.94
N SER A 275 -14.42 -3.65 -15.00
CA SER A 275 -13.48 -2.59 -15.42
C SER A 275 -13.36 -1.47 -14.39
N VAL A 276 -14.47 -1.03 -13.82
CA VAL A 276 -14.47 -0.04 -12.74
C VAL A 276 -13.78 -0.59 -11.49
N SER A 277 -14.00 -1.87 -11.16
CA SER A 277 -13.31 -2.51 -10.03
C SER A 277 -11.79 -2.57 -10.25
N GLU A 278 -11.34 -2.96 -11.45
CA GLU A 278 -9.92 -3.00 -11.81
C GLU A 278 -9.31 -1.58 -11.88
N MET A 279 -10.08 -0.58 -12.33
CA MET A 279 -9.66 0.81 -12.35
C MET A 279 -9.43 1.36 -10.94
N LEU A 280 -10.29 1.03 -9.97
CA LEU A 280 -10.10 1.40 -8.57
C LEU A 280 -8.81 0.79 -7.98
N GLU A 281 -8.33 -0.35 -8.48
CA GLU A 281 -7.03 -0.90 -8.04
C GLU A 281 -5.84 -0.05 -8.49
N THR A 282 -6.00 0.80 -9.51
CA THR A 282 -4.93 1.69 -9.98
C THR A 282 -4.79 2.97 -9.16
N LEU A 283 -5.64 3.17 -8.16
CA LEU A 283 -5.64 4.36 -7.32
C LEU A 283 -4.83 4.15 -6.05
N SER A 284 -3.95 5.10 -5.75
CA SER A 284 -3.17 5.18 -4.51
C SER A 284 -3.93 5.94 -3.42
N ASP A 285 -3.41 5.93 -2.20
CA ASP A 285 -4.02 6.65 -1.08
C ASP A 285 -3.96 8.18 -1.22
N ASP A 286 -3.07 8.71 -2.08
CA ASP A 286 -3.01 10.15 -2.38
C ASP A 286 -4.08 10.59 -3.40
N ASP A 287 -4.75 9.63 -4.05
CA ASP A 287 -5.79 9.89 -5.03
C ASP A 287 -7.17 10.06 -4.36
N PHE A 288 -8.03 10.85 -4.98
CA PHE A 288 -9.41 11.04 -4.55
C PHE A 288 -10.37 10.55 -5.61
N VAL A 289 -11.38 9.78 -5.21
CA VAL A 289 -12.30 9.13 -6.13
C VAL A 289 -13.74 9.15 -5.63
N ASN A 290 -14.66 9.23 -6.58
CA ASN A 290 -16.07 8.89 -6.39
C ASN A 290 -16.60 8.22 -7.68
N VAL A 291 -17.67 7.46 -7.55
CA VAL A 291 -18.31 6.75 -8.65
C VAL A 291 -19.76 7.20 -8.76
N ALA A 292 -20.08 7.78 -9.91
CA ALA A 292 -21.42 8.21 -10.27
C ALA A 292 -22.00 7.28 -11.35
N SER A 293 -23.32 7.08 -11.31
CA SER A 293 -24.05 6.36 -12.36
C SER A 293 -25.10 7.28 -12.97
N PHE A 294 -25.37 7.11 -14.26
CA PHE A 294 -26.38 7.91 -14.94
C PHE A 294 -27.21 7.09 -15.93
N ASN A 295 -28.48 7.45 -15.99
CA ASN A 295 -29.43 7.05 -17.03
C ASN A 295 -30.18 8.32 -17.47
N SER A 296 -31.47 8.43 -17.15
CA SER A 296 -32.25 9.67 -17.31
C SER A 296 -31.95 10.71 -16.24
N ASN A 297 -31.32 10.32 -15.11
CA ASN A 297 -30.80 11.18 -14.06
C ASN A 297 -29.41 10.67 -13.63
N ALA A 298 -28.61 11.51 -12.98
CA ALA A 298 -27.30 11.15 -12.45
C ALA A 298 -27.36 11.09 -10.92
N GLN A 299 -26.72 10.09 -10.33
CA GLN A 299 -26.65 9.89 -8.88
C GLN A 299 -25.34 9.18 -8.48
N ASP A 300 -24.88 9.42 -7.26
CA ASP A 300 -23.78 8.66 -6.67
C ASP A 300 -24.16 7.18 -6.52
N VAL A 301 -23.20 6.29 -6.79
CA VAL A 301 -23.42 4.84 -6.68
C VAL A 301 -23.41 4.36 -5.22
N SER A 302 -22.70 5.08 -4.36
CA SER A 302 -22.45 4.69 -2.97
C SER A 302 -23.07 5.68 -1.97
N CYS A 303 -22.75 5.52 -0.68
CA CYS A 303 -23.13 6.49 0.35
C CYS A 303 -22.30 7.78 0.32
N PHE A 304 -21.23 7.84 -0.48
CA PHE A 304 -20.41 9.03 -0.63
C PHE A 304 -21.07 10.03 -1.58
N GLN A 305 -21.17 11.29 -1.16
CA GLN A 305 -21.74 12.40 -1.93
C GLN A 305 -20.68 13.34 -2.53
N HIS A 306 -19.41 13.04 -2.29
CA HIS A 306 -18.24 13.83 -2.69
C HIS A 306 -17.06 12.89 -2.96
N LEU A 307 -15.99 13.42 -3.56
CA LEU A 307 -14.74 12.70 -3.74
C LEU A 307 -14.13 12.33 -2.39
N VAL A 308 -13.85 11.05 -2.18
CA VAL A 308 -13.20 10.53 -0.98
C VAL A 308 -11.80 10.02 -1.28
N GLN A 309 -10.92 10.04 -0.30
CA GLN A 309 -9.59 9.45 -0.42
C GLN A 309 -9.70 7.97 -0.82
N ALA A 310 -8.92 7.54 -1.80
CA ALA A 310 -8.95 6.20 -2.37
C ALA A 310 -8.23 5.17 -1.49
N ASN A 311 -8.48 5.19 -0.18
CA ASN A 311 -7.96 4.22 0.76
C ASN A 311 -8.59 2.83 0.57
N VAL A 312 -7.96 1.79 1.15
CA VAL A 312 -8.41 0.39 1.01
C VAL A 312 -9.88 0.21 1.42
N ARG A 313 -10.34 0.91 2.46
CA ARG A 313 -11.71 0.82 2.98
C ARG A 313 -12.74 1.46 2.04
N ASN A 314 -12.49 2.68 1.57
CA ASN A 314 -13.36 3.43 0.68
C ASN A 314 -13.43 2.77 -0.69
N LYS A 315 -12.29 2.31 -1.23
CA LYS A 315 -12.25 1.52 -2.46
C LYS A 315 -13.13 0.27 -2.35
N LYS A 316 -13.11 -0.42 -1.22
CA LYS A 316 -13.99 -1.58 -1.00
C LYS A 316 -15.47 -1.21 -1.03
N VAL A 317 -15.87 -0.14 -0.33
CA VAL A 317 -17.26 0.35 -0.34
C VAL A 317 -17.72 0.69 -1.77
N LEU A 318 -16.87 1.37 -2.54
CA LEU A 318 -17.15 1.70 -3.94
C LEU A 318 -17.25 0.45 -4.81
N LYS A 319 -16.33 -0.52 -4.70
CA LYS A 319 -16.37 -1.80 -5.43
C LYS A 319 -17.65 -2.57 -5.14
N ASP A 320 -18.07 -2.65 -3.87
CA ASP A 320 -19.28 -3.36 -3.47
C ASP A 320 -20.54 -2.67 -4.02
N ALA A 321 -20.59 -1.34 -3.99
CA ALA A 321 -21.69 -0.57 -4.55
C ALA A 321 -21.78 -0.71 -6.08
N VAL A 322 -20.64 -0.68 -6.79
CA VAL A 322 -20.56 -0.89 -8.24
C VAL A 322 -21.08 -2.27 -8.65
N ASN A 323 -20.80 -3.31 -7.86
CA ASN A 323 -21.27 -4.67 -8.15
C ASN A 323 -22.80 -4.81 -8.13
N ASN A 324 -23.49 -3.93 -7.39
CA ASN A 324 -24.95 -3.93 -7.21
C ASN A 324 -25.70 -3.05 -8.22
N ILE A 325 -25.00 -2.32 -9.09
CA ILE A 325 -25.63 -1.45 -10.11
C ILE A 325 -26.54 -2.23 -11.04
N THR A 326 -27.75 -1.75 -11.32
CA THR A 326 -28.68 -2.35 -12.30
C THR A 326 -28.94 -1.41 -13.47
N ALA A 327 -28.98 -1.97 -14.68
CA ALA A 327 -29.21 -1.20 -15.90
C ALA A 327 -30.71 -1.02 -16.16
N LYS A 328 -31.16 0.24 -16.30
CA LYS A 328 -32.53 0.60 -16.64
C LYS A 328 -32.59 2.06 -17.14
N GLY A 329 -33.47 2.31 -18.11
CA GLY A 329 -33.79 3.66 -18.58
C GLY A 329 -33.08 4.05 -19.86
N ILE A 330 -33.12 5.35 -20.18
CA ILE A 330 -32.54 5.97 -21.38
C ILE A 330 -31.21 6.65 -21.00
N THR A 331 -30.29 6.81 -21.95
CA THR A 331 -29.01 7.50 -21.78
C THR A 331 -29.15 9.02 -21.92
N ASP A 332 -28.75 9.79 -20.91
CA ASP A 332 -28.64 11.26 -20.96
C ASP A 332 -27.23 11.71 -20.54
N TYR A 333 -26.35 11.93 -21.53
CA TYR A 333 -24.99 12.39 -21.26
C TYR A 333 -24.93 13.80 -20.69
N LYS A 334 -25.90 14.67 -21.00
CA LYS A 334 -25.87 16.06 -20.52
C LYS A 334 -25.98 16.11 -19.01
N LYS A 335 -26.92 15.35 -18.44
CA LYS A 335 -27.08 15.24 -16.99
C LYS A 335 -25.91 14.52 -16.31
N GLY A 336 -25.42 13.44 -16.91
CA GLY A 336 -24.24 12.71 -16.42
C GLY A 336 -23.02 13.61 -16.28
N PHE A 337 -22.68 14.37 -17.32
CA PHE A 337 -21.54 15.29 -17.27
C PHE A 337 -21.79 16.52 -16.40
N SER A 338 -23.01 17.06 -16.34
CA SER A 338 -23.32 18.19 -15.45
C SER A 338 -23.08 17.82 -13.98
N PHE A 339 -23.58 16.65 -13.57
CA PHE A 339 -23.32 16.10 -12.24
C PHE A 339 -21.82 15.89 -11.99
N ALA A 340 -21.11 15.35 -12.98
CA ALA A 340 -19.68 15.10 -12.88
C ALA A 340 -18.86 16.38 -12.65
N PHE A 341 -19.18 17.45 -13.38
CA PHE A 341 -18.50 18.74 -13.20
C PHE A 341 -18.84 19.38 -11.85
N GLU A 342 -20.08 19.27 -11.38
CA GLU A 342 -20.48 19.78 -10.06
C GLU A 342 -19.71 19.07 -8.93
N GLN A 343 -19.57 17.75 -9.02
CA GLN A 343 -18.75 16.96 -8.10
C GLN A 343 -17.27 17.40 -8.11
N LEU A 344 -16.71 17.62 -9.30
CA LEU A 344 -15.33 18.09 -9.45
C LEU A 344 -15.11 19.56 -9.08
N LEU A 345 -16.17 20.35 -8.91
CA LEU A 345 -16.09 21.76 -8.50
C LEU A 345 -16.39 21.98 -7.01
N ASN A 346 -16.70 20.92 -6.26
CA ASN A 346 -16.84 21.02 -4.81
C ASN A 346 -15.45 21.17 -4.16
N TYR A 347 -15.21 22.32 -3.50
CA TYR A 347 -13.94 22.66 -2.82
C TYR A 347 -14.02 22.57 -1.30
N ASN A 348 -15.18 22.22 -0.73
CA ASN A 348 -15.38 22.19 0.72
C ASN A 348 -14.80 20.93 1.40
N VAL A 349 -14.19 20.03 0.63
CA VAL A 349 -13.67 18.73 1.08
C VAL A 349 -12.18 18.62 0.78
N SER A 350 -11.47 17.76 1.51
CA SER A 350 -10.07 17.43 1.22
C SER A 350 -9.96 16.80 -0.18
N ARG A 351 -8.91 17.18 -0.93
CA ARG A 351 -8.69 16.78 -2.33
C ARG A 351 -7.21 16.76 -2.68
N ALA A 352 -6.85 16.02 -3.72
CA ALA A 352 -5.50 16.08 -4.29
C ALA A 352 -5.25 17.42 -5.01
N ASN A 353 -6.29 17.98 -5.64
CA ASN A 353 -6.27 19.27 -6.34
C ASN A 353 -5.16 19.42 -7.41
N CYS A 354 -4.70 18.29 -7.95
CA CYS A 354 -3.70 18.23 -9.02
C CYS A 354 -4.38 17.89 -10.35
N ASN A 355 -4.41 16.63 -10.77
CA ASN A 355 -5.10 16.22 -12.00
C ASN A 355 -6.59 16.03 -11.76
N LYS A 356 -7.45 16.71 -12.53
CA LYS A 356 -8.91 16.50 -12.50
C LYS A 356 -9.36 15.71 -13.72
N ILE A 357 -9.94 14.53 -13.50
CA ILE A 357 -10.29 13.62 -14.58
C ILE A 357 -11.70 13.04 -14.42
N ILE A 358 -12.39 12.88 -15.55
CA ILE A 358 -13.66 12.16 -15.64
C ILE A 358 -13.44 10.96 -16.56
N MET A 359 -13.85 9.77 -16.11
CA MET A 359 -13.80 8.55 -16.92
C MET A 359 -15.21 8.01 -17.15
N LEU A 360 -15.66 8.00 -18.40
CA LEU A 360 -16.98 7.50 -18.80
C LEU A 360 -16.88 6.06 -19.30
N PHE A 361 -17.66 5.14 -18.72
CA PHE A 361 -17.86 3.78 -19.21
C PHE A 361 -19.25 3.64 -19.84
N THR A 362 -19.31 3.32 -21.13
CA THR A 362 -20.55 3.23 -21.91
C THR A 362 -20.39 2.22 -23.06
N ASP A 363 -21.49 1.82 -23.69
CA ASP A 363 -21.51 0.95 -24.87
C ASP A 363 -21.66 1.74 -26.18
N GLY A 364 -21.42 3.05 -26.17
CA GLY A 364 -21.57 3.92 -27.34
C GLY A 364 -22.65 4.96 -27.12
N GLY A 365 -22.74 5.94 -28.01
CA GLY A 365 -23.64 7.07 -27.82
C GLY A 365 -23.87 7.85 -29.09
N GLU A 366 -25.09 8.38 -29.25
CA GLU A 366 -25.46 9.19 -30.42
C GLU A 366 -25.19 10.69 -30.21
N GLU A 367 -25.17 11.15 -28.95
CA GLU A 367 -25.03 12.57 -28.60
C GLU A 367 -23.63 12.94 -28.09
N ARG A 368 -23.12 14.12 -28.49
CA ARG A 368 -21.79 14.64 -28.12
C ARG A 368 -21.76 15.55 -26.88
N ALA A 369 -22.91 15.92 -26.30
CA ALA A 369 -23.03 16.80 -25.13
C ALA A 369 -22.17 18.09 -25.18
N GLN A 370 -21.98 18.68 -26.37
CA GLN A 370 -21.01 19.75 -26.63
C GLN A 370 -21.26 21.00 -25.76
N GLU A 371 -22.52 21.31 -25.51
CA GLU A 371 -22.99 22.42 -24.68
C GLU A 371 -22.42 22.37 -23.26
N ILE A 372 -22.36 21.18 -22.66
CA ILE A 372 -21.85 20.99 -21.29
C ILE A 372 -20.35 21.23 -21.23
N PHE A 373 -19.59 20.70 -22.20
CA PHE A 373 -18.15 20.92 -22.27
C PHE A 373 -17.79 22.39 -22.54
N ALA A 374 -18.58 23.08 -23.36
CA ALA A 374 -18.39 24.51 -23.63
C ALA A 374 -18.64 25.38 -22.38
N LYS A 375 -19.62 24.98 -21.54
CA LYS A 375 -19.97 25.68 -20.30
C LYS A 375 -18.98 25.41 -19.17
N TYR A 376 -18.71 24.15 -18.84
CA TYR A 376 -17.95 23.77 -17.65
C TYR A 376 -16.44 23.61 -17.89
N ASN A 377 -16.01 23.26 -19.11
CA ASN A 377 -14.61 22.92 -19.41
C ASN A 377 -14.08 23.68 -20.63
N LYS A 378 -14.32 24.99 -20.72
CA LYS A 378 -13.83 25.82 -21.84
C LYS A 378 -12.31 25.82 -21.95
N ASP A 379 -11.62 25.91 -20.82
CA ASP A 379 -10.14 25.95 -20.74
C ASP A 379 -9.49 24.56 -20.82
N LYS A 380 -10.28 23.49 -20.91
CA LYS A 380 -9.82 22.08 -20.90
C LYS A 380 -8.94 21.75 -19.69
N LYS A 381 -9.35 22.21 -18.50
CA LYS A 381 -8.71 21.90 -17.21
C LYS A 381 -9.00 20.48 -16.75
N VAL A 382 -10.19 19.97 -17.07
CA VAL A 382 -10.60 18.59 -16.78
C VAL A 382 -10.33 17.73 -18.00
N ARG A 383 -9.71 16.57 -17.81
CA ARG A 383 -9.53 15.57 -18.89
C ARG A 383 -10.67 14.57 -18.87
N VAL A 384 -11.15 14.20 -20.06
CA VAL A 384 -12.26 13.24 -20.21
C VAL A 384 -11.78 12.01 -20.96
N PHE A 385 -11.83 10.86 -20.30
CA PHE A 385 -11.55 9.56 -20.90
C PHE A 385 -12.86 8.83 -21.18
N THR A 386 -12.96 8.19 -22.33
CA THR A 386 -14.16 7.43 -22.72
C THR A 386 -13.79 5.98 -23.01
N PHE A 387 -14.54 5.07 -22.41
CA PHE A 387 -14.37 3.63 -22.54
C PHE A 387 -15.60 3.06 -23.25
N SER A 388 -15.39 2.51 -24.45
CA SER A 388 -16.39 1.72 -25.17
C SER A 388 -16.26 0.26 -24.72
N VAL A 389 -17.29 -0.25 -24.06
CA VAL A 389 -17.24 -1.56 -23.41
C VAL A 389 -18.17 -2.56 -24.08
N GLY A 390 -17.69 -3.79 -24.28
CA GLY A 390 -18.43 -4.89 -24.87
C GLY A 390 -18.42 -4.90 -26.39
N GLN A 391 -18.97 -5.96 -26.96
CA GLN A 391 -19.22 -6.04 -28.39
C GLN A 391 -20.62 -5.52 -28.67
N HIS A 392 -20.70 -4.36 -29.30
CA HIS A 392 -21.93 -3.68 -29.64
C HIS A 392 -21.83 -3.00 -31.01
N ASN A 393 -22.98 -2.68 -31.59
CA ASN A 393 -23.08 -2.01 -32.89
C ASN A 393 -23.43 -0.51 -32.77
N TYR A 394 -23.50 0.03 -31.56
CA TYR A 394 -23.72 1.47 -31.35
C TYR A 394 -22.55 2.32 -31.85
N ASP A 395 -22.85 3.56 -32.26
CA ASP A 395 -21.86 4.49 -32.76
C ASP A 395 -20.86 4.91 -31.67
N ARG A 396 -19.58 4.88 -32.02
CA ARG A 396 -18.44 5.23 -31.17
C ARG A 396 -17.93 6.64 -31.49
N GLY A 397 -18.33 7.22 -32.62
CA GLY A 397 -17.86 8.54 -33.07
C GLY A 397 -18.08 9.64 -32.03
N PRO A 398 -19.24 9.76 -31.39
CA PRO A 398 -19.48 10.77 -30.37
C PRO A 398 -18.59 10.65 -29.13
N ILE A 399 -18.40 9.44 -28.60
CA ILE A 399 -17.56 9.23 -27.41
C ILE A 399 -16.07 9.40 -27.71
N GLN A 400 -15.62 9.08 -28.94
CA GLN A 400 -14.27 9.41 -29.42
C GLN A 400 -14.07 10.92 -29.51
N TRP A 401 -15.06 11.64 -30.04
CA TRP A 401 -15.02 13.10 -30.11
C TRP A 401 -14.91 13.74 -28.73
N MET A 402 -15.65 13.24 -27.73
CA MET A 402 -15.57 13.74 -26.35
C MET A 402 -14.16 13.59 -25.76
N ALA A 403 -13.49 12.46 -25.99
CA ALA A 403 -12.13 12.24 -25.51
C ALA A 403 -11.11 13.17 -26.20
N CYS A 404 -11.18 13.28 -27.53
CA CYS A 404 -10.30 14.15 -28.32
C CYS A 404 -10.43 15.63 -27.93
N GLU A 405 -11.67 16.12 -27.80
CA GLU A 405 -11.98 17.52 -27.50
C GLU A 405 -11.51 17.93 -26.09
N ASN A 406 -11.38 16.98 -25.16
CA ASN A 406 -11.02 17.24 -23.77
C ASN A 406 -9.62 16.72 -23.38
N LYS A 407 -8.71 16.54 -24.35
CA LYS A 407 -7.31 16.12 -24.11
C LYS A 407 -7.19 14.83 -23.27
N GLY A 408 -8.17 13.94 -23.38
CA GLY A 408 -8.14 12.62 -22.78
C GLY A 408 -7.75 11.56 -23.82
N TYR A 409 -8.32 10.37 -23.68
CA TYR A 409 -8.06 9.25 -24.57
C TYR A 409 -9.27 8.32 -24.64
N TYR A 410 -9.32 7.54 -25.71
CA TYR A 410 -10.38 6.61 -26.01
C TYR A 410 -9.86 5.18 -25.90
N TYR A 411 -10.60 4.31 -25.21
CA TYR A 411 -10.25 2.91 -25.00
C TYR A 411 -11.41 1.98 -25.36
N GLU A 412 -11.07 0.81 -25.90
CA GLU A 412 -12.04 -0.23 -26.23
C GLU A 412 -11.81 -1.47 -25.38
N ILE A 413 -12.86 -1.92 -24.68
CA ILE A 413 -12.82 -3.11 -23.82
C ILE A 413 -13.79 -4.16 -24.38
N PRO A 414 -13.37 -4.99 -25.35
CA PRO A 414 -14.25 -5.99 -25.95
C PRO A 414 -14.48 -7.21 -25.03
N SER A 415 -13.54 -7.50 -24.12
CA SER A 415 -13.53 -8.72 -23.32
C SER A 415 -12.83 -8.52 -21.98
N ILE A 416 -12.95 -9.52 -21.08
CA ILE A 416 -12.31 -9.49 -19.75
C ILE A 416 -10.79 -9.43 -19.85
N GLY A 417 -10.17 -10.10 -20.83
CA GLY A 417 -8.72 -10.08 -21.02
C GLY A 417 -8.18 -8.69 -21.36
N ALA A 418 -8.96 -7.89 -22.07
CA ALA A 418 -8.60 -6.53 -22.45
C ALA A 418 -8.75 -5.51 -21.30
N ILE A 419 -9.52 -5.83 -20.24
CA ILE A 419 -9.73 -4.93 -19.10
C ILE A 419 -8.38 -4.56 -18.49
N ARG A 420 -7.55 -5.57 -18.19
CA ARG A 420 -6.30 -5.38 -17.43
C ARG A 420 -5.39 -4.36 -18.09
N ILE A 421 -5.22 -4.40 -19.40
CA ILE A 421 -4.31 -3.52 -20.13
C ILE A 421 -4.90 -2.10 -20.22
N ASN A 422 -6.13 -1.98 -20.72
CA ASN A 422 -6.76 -0.69 -20.99
C ASN A 422 -7.05 0.14 -19.74
N THR A 423 -7.29 -0.49 -18.58
CA THR A 423 -7.53 0.26 -17.35
C THR A 423 -6.26 0.87 -16.76
N GLN A 424 -5.08 0.65 -17.34
CA GLN A 424 -3.79 1.19 -16.85
C GLN A 424 -3.20 2.24 -17.80
N GLU A 425 -3.43 2.12 -19.10
CA GLU A 425 -2.85 2.97 -20.14
C GLU A 425 -3.16 4.48 -19.98
N TYR A 426 -4.20 4.83 -19.23
CA TYR A 426 -4.49 6.23 -18.93
C TYR A 426 -3.36 6.95 -18.20
N LEU A 427 -2.51 6.22 -17.46
CA LEU A 427 -1.33 6.77 -16.79
C LEU A 427 -0.34 7.37 -17.78
N ASP A 428 -0.20 6.81 -18.99
CA ASP A 428 0.67 7.36 -20.04
C ASP A 428 0.22 8.75 -20.50
N VAL A 429 -1.08 9.03 -20.41
CA VAL A 429 -1.65 10.35 -20.75
C VAL A 429 -1.47 11.34 -19.60
N LEU A 430 -1.54 10.86 -18.36
CA LEU A 430 -1.32 11.67 -17.15
C LEU A 430 0.15 11.98 -16.91
N GLY A 431 1.07 11.13 -17.37
CA GLY A 431 2.52 11.36 -17.29
C GLY A 431 3.03 12.46 -18.22
N ARG A 432 2.30 12.82 -19.29
CA ARG A 432 2.80 13.78 -20.30
C ARG A 432 3.21 15.15 -19.76
N PRO A 433 2.42 15.83 -18.89
CA PRO A 433 2.83 17.10 -18.29
C PRO A 433 4.06 16.96 -17.39
N MET A 434 4.22 15.79 -16.75
CA MET A 434 5.37 15.49 -15.89
C MET A 434 6.65 15.38 -16.73
N VAL A 435 6.60 14.68 -17.86
CA VAL A 435 7.71 14.61 -18.82
C VAL A 435 8.09 16.01 -19.34
N LEU A 436 7.09 16.86 -19.63
CA LEU A 436 7.32 18.23 -20.10
C LEU A 436 7.92 19.17 -19.04
N ALA A 437 7.72 18.88 -17.75
CA ALA A 437 8.33 19.64 -16.66
C ALA A 437 9.84 19.37 -16.51
N GLY A 438 10.36 18.32 -17.16
CA GLY A 438 11.77 17.97 -17.19
C GLY A 438 12.32 17.65 -15.79
N ASP A 439 13.49 18.18 -15.46
CA ASP A 439 14.18 17.85 -14.20
C ASP A 439 13.39 18.24 -12.94
N LYS A 440 12.46 19.21 -13.02
CA LYS A 440 11.59 19.57 -11.89
C LYS A 440 10.67 18.43 -11.45
N ALA A 441 10.32 17.54 -12.38
CA ALA A 441 9.48 16.38 -12.12
C ALA A 441 10.26 15.15 -11.62
N LYS A 442 11.61 15.16 -11.71
CA LYS A 442 12.46 14.08 -11.22
C LYS A 442 12.67 14.19 -9.72
N GLN A 443 11.62 13.93 -8.96
CA GLN A 443 11.65 13.90 -7.51
C GLN A 443 11.46 12.47 -7.04
N VAL A 444 12.29 12.02 -6.11
CA VAL A 444 12.14 10.69 -5.52
C VAL A 444 10.92 10.71 -4.60
N GLN A 445 9.98 9.82 -4.88
CA GLN A 445 8.82 9.60 -4.04
C GLN A 445 8.95 8.26 -3.34
N TRP A 446 8.41 8.15 -2.14
CA TRP A 446 8.44 6.92 -1.37
C TRP A 446 7.03 6.37 -1.21
N THR A 447 6.89 5.05 -1.35
CA THR A 447 5.60 4.39 -1.28
C THR A 447 5.13 4.14 0.15
N ASN A 448 3.84 3.85 0.29
CA ASN A 448 3.32 3.20 1.50
C ASN A 448 3.98 1.83 1.72
N VAL A 449 3.89 1.32 2.95
CA VAL A 449 4.43 0.01 3.30
C VAL A 449 3.62 -1.08 2.58
N TYR A 450 4.32 -1.99 1.91
CA TYR A 450 3.69 -3.14 1.26
C TYR A 450 4.56 -4.39 1.38
N LEU A 451 3.98 -5.55 1.05
CA LEU A 451 4.70 -6.81 1.00
C LEU A 451 5.43 -6.96 -0.32
N ASP A 452 6.74 -7.18 -0.26
CA ASP A 452 7.56 -7.44 -1.45
C ASP A 452 7.05 -8.64 -2.25
N ALA A 453 7.14 -8.53 -3.58
CA ALA A 453 6.76 -9.60 -4.51
C ALA A 453 7.72 -10.80 -4.45
N LEU A 454 8.98 -10.59 -4.04
CA LEU A 454 9.99 -11.63 -3.88
C LEU A 454 10.10 -12.14 -2.43
N GLU A 455 9.09 -11.86 -1.60
CA GLU A 455 8.94 -12.36 -0.23
C GLU A 455 10.00 -11.83 0.77
N LEU A 456 10.62 -10.68 0.51
CA LEU A 456 11.55 -10.05 1.47
C LEU A 456 10.88 -9.60 2.78
N GLY A 457 9.57 -9.33 2.75
CA GLY A 457 8.80 -8.84 3.89
C GLY A 457 8.18 -7.47 3.62
N LEU A 458 8.03 -6.67 4.68
CA LEU A 458 7.51 -5.31 4.56
C LEU A 458 8.61 -4.37 4.05
N VAL A 459 8.32 -3.68 2.94
CA VAL A 459 9.25 -2.76 2.29
C VAL A 459 8.56 -1.44 1.95
N ILE A 460 9.38 -0.41 1.76
CA ILE A 460 9.03 0.80 1.01
C ILE A 460 9.95 0.89 -0.21
N THR A 461 9.44 1.47 -1.29
CA THR A 461 10.22 1.66 -2.52
C THR A 461 10.37 3.15 -2.80
N GLY A 462 11.60 3.58 -3.03
CA GLY A 462 11.86 4.90 -3.59
C GLY A 462 11.72 4.83 -5.10
N THR A 463 10.95 5.73 -5.70
CA THR A 463 10.60 5.68 -7.12
C THR A 463 11.04 6.92 -7.86
N LEU A 464 11.47 6.76 -9.10
CA LEU A 464 11.87 7.87 -9.97
C LEU A 464 11.49 7.56 -11.43
N PRO A 465 10.75 8.44 -12.13
CA PRO A 465 10.41 8.23 -13.53
C PRO A 465 11.63 8.40 -14.45
N VAL A 466 11.65 7.62 -15.52
CA VAL A 466 12.67 7.71 -16.59
C VAL A 466 12.00 8.25 -17.85
N PHE A 467 12.52 9.33 -18.41
CA PHE A 467 11.91 9.99 -19.56
C PHE A 467 12.53 9.57 -20.90
N ASN A 468 11.71 9.47 -21.95
CA ASN A 468 12.22 9.27 -23.30
C ASN A 468 12.73 10.61 -23.86
N ILE A 469 14.04 10.77 -23.94
CA ILE A 469 14.71 11.99 -24.42
C ILE A 469 15.23 11.87 -25.86
N THR A 470 14.83 10.83 -26.60
CA THR A 470 15.26 10.60 -27.98
C THR A 470 14.97 11.83 -28.85
N GLY A 471 15.97 12.34 -29.58
CA GLY A 471 15.82 13.47 -30.50
C GLY A 471 15.82 14.87 -29.86
N GLN A 472 15.94 15.01 -28.53
CA GLN A 472 16.02 16.33 -27.87
C GLN A 472 17.30 17.11 -28.21
N VAL A 473 18.40 16.43 -28.51
CA VAL A 473 19.71 17.07 -28.77
C VAL A 473 19.75 17.77 -30.14
N GLU A 474 18.96 17.32 -31.12
CA GLU A 474 19.07 17.81 -32.50
C GLU A 474 17.91 18.71 -32.96
N ASN A 475 16.86 18.94 -32.16
CA ASN A 475 15.63 19.66 -32.57
C ASN A 475 15.06 19.19 -33.94
N LYS A 476 15.39 17.97 -34.40
CA LYS A 476 15.07 17.51 -35.77
C LYS A 476 13.60 17.17 -35.96
N THR A 477 12.87 16.94 -34.88
CA THR A 477 11.42 16.72 -34.88
C THR A 477 10.79 17.66 -33.85
N ASN A 478 9.86 18.52 -34.27
CA ASN A 478 9.02 19.32 -33.35
C ASN A 478 8.10 18.46 -32.45
N LEU A 479 8.25 17.13 -32.50
CA LEU A 479 7.62 16.15 -31.64
C LEU A 479 8.56 15.85 -30.47
N LYS A 480 8.39 16.58 -29.36
CA LYS A 480 8.96 16.14 -28.08
C LYS A 480 8.28 14.83 -27.70
N ASN A 481 9.05 13.77 -27.46
CA ASN A 481 8.51 12.55 -26.88
C ASN A 481 7.93 12.88 -25.49
N GLN A 482 6.67 12.51 -25.26
CA GLN A 482 5.90 12.87 -24.06
C GLN A 482 5.63 11.66 -23.16
N LEU A 483 6.28 10.53 -23.43
CA LEU A 483 6.08 9.28 -22.70
C LEU A 483 7.26 9.01 -21.78
N ILE A 484 6.97 8.36 -20.67
CA ILE A 484 7.98 7.76 -19.80
C ILE A 484 8.47 6.46 -20.45
N LEU A 485 9.75 6.13 -20.29
CA LEU A 485 10.28 4.80 -20.62
C LEU A 485 9.84 3.77 -19.58
N GLY A 486 9.64 4.23 -18.35
CA GLY A 486 9.34 3.40 -17.21
C GLY A 486 9.63 4.13 -15.89
N VAL A 487 9.67 3.36 -14.81
CA VAL A 487 9.94 3.84 -13.45
C VAL A 487 11.05 3.00 -12.85
N MET A 488 12.06 3.67 -12.27
CA MET A 488 13.08 3.04 -11.45
C MET A 488 12.61 2.95 -10.01
N GLY A 489 12.88 1.82 -9.37
CA GLY A 489 12.56 1.53 -7.98
C GLY A 489 13.78 1.00 -7.22
N VAL A 490 13.92 1.41 -5.96
CA VAL A 490 14.87 0.80 -5.03
C VAL A 490 14.20 0.53 -3.70
N ASP A 491 14.36 -0.67 -3.19
CA ASP A 491 13.69 -1.08 -1.96
C ASP A 491 14.50 -0.76 -0.71
N VAL A 492 13.76 -0.43 0.35
CA VAL A 492 14.25 -0.31 1.72
C VAL A 492 13.38 -1.19 2.60
N SER A 493 14.00 -2.18 3.25
CA SER A 493 13.31 -3.03 4.21
C SER A 493 13.01 -2.25 5.48
N LEU A 494 11.84 -2.49 6.06
CA LEU A 494 11.51 -1.95 7.38
C LEU A 494 12.49 -2.46 8.46
N GLU A 495 13.16 -3.58 8.25
CA GLU A 495 14.20 -4.09 9.15
C GLU A 495 15.45 -3.20 9.16
N ASP A 496 15.84 -2.64 8.01
CA ASP A 496 16.96 -1.70 7.94
C ASP A 496 16.63 -0.40 8.68
N ILE A 497 15.39 0.08 8.54
CA ILE A 497 14.90 1.24 9.30
C ILE A 497 14.87 0.94 10.81
N LYS A 498 14.46 -0.27 11.21
CA LYS A 498 14.45 -0.72 12.62
C LYS A 498 15.86 -0.73 13.22
N ARG A 499 16.88 -1.10 12.45
CA ARG A 499 18.30 -1.07 12.89
C ARG A 499 18.77 0.36 13.22
N LEU A 500 18.20 1.38 12.57
CA LEU A 500 18.44 2.80 12.87
C LEU A 500 17.62 3.34 14.05
N THR A 501 16.80 2.51 14.69
CA THR A 501 16.00 2.85 15.88
C THR A 501 16.26 1.87 17.02
N PRO A 502 17.46 1.88 17.62
CA PRO A 502 17.77 0.97 18.71
C PRO A 502 16.90 1.28 19.94
N ARG A 503 16.27 0.22 20.49
CA ARG A 503 15.37 0.31 21.66
C ARG A 503 15.97 -0.29 22.95
N PHE A 504 17.18 -0.82 22.89
CA PHE A 504 17.76 -1.60 24.01
C PHE A 504 18.13 -0.75 25.23
N THR A 505 18.43 0.53 25.03
CA THR A 505 18.67 1.49 26.13
C THR A 505 17.36 1.97 26.76
N LEU A 506 16.22 1.64 26.15
CA LEU A 506 14.89 2.01 26.61
C LEU A 506 14.28 0.84 27.38
N CYS A 507 13.41 1.17 28.32
CA CYS A 507 12.58 0.15 28.95
C CYS A 507 11.61 -0.46 27.91
N PRO A 508 11.04 -1.65 28.16
CA PRO A 508 10.11 -2.31 27.22
C PRO A 508 8.89 -1.47 26.81
N ASN A 509 8.58 -0.44 27.61
CA ASN A 509 7.48 0.48 27.37
C ASN A 509 7.80 1.55 26.31
N GLY A 510 9.07 1.89 26.09
CA GLY A 510 9.49 2.92 25.14
C GLY A 510 9.68 2.37 23.73
N TYR A 511 9.25 3.13 22.72
CA TYR A 511 9.37 2.72 21.32
C TYR A 511 9.41 3.91 20.35
N TYR A 512 9.92 3.63 19.15
CA TYR A 512 9.86 4.56 18.02
C TYR A 512 8.67 4.22 17.15
N PHE A 513 8.06 5.26 16.58
CA PHE A 513 7.10 5.11 15.50
C PHE A 513 7.35 6.17 14.44
N ALA A 514 6.99 5.87 13.19
CA ALA A 514 7.14 6.80 12.08
C ALA A 514 5.83 6.87 11.32
N ILE A 515 5.47 8.06 10.84
CA ILE A 515 4.26 8.29 10.07
C ILE A 515 4.56 8.95 8.73
N ASP A 516 3.68 8.74 7.77
CA ASP A 516 3.65 9.49 6.52
C ASP A 516 2.78 10.77 6.65
N PRO A 517 2.71 11.62 5.61
CA PRO A 517 1.82 12.78 5.59
C PRO A 517 0.32 12.45 5.59
N ASN A 518 -0.06 11.21 5.29
CA ASN A 518 -1.45 10.76 5.33
C ASN A 518 -1.85 10.26 6.74
N GLY A 519 -0.88 10.05 7.63
CA GLY A 519 -1.01 9.52 8.99
C GLY A 519 -0.90 8.00 9.12
N TYR A 520 -0.51 7.30 8.04
CA TYR A 520 -0.18 5.88 8.08
C TYR A 520 1.17 5.65 8.75
N VAL A 521 1.25 4.58 9.54
CA VAL A 521 2.49 4.20 10.24
C VAL A 521 3.46 3.47 9.31
N LEU A 522 4.65 4.02 9.16
CA LEU A 522 5.79 3.38 8.51
C LEU A 522 6.48 2.39 9.46
N LEU A 523 6.60 2.76 10.73
CA LEU A 523 7.23 1.97 11.78
C LEU A 523 6.32 1.98 13.00
N HIS A 524 5.92 0.81 13.50
CA HIS A 524 5.19 0.69 14.76
C HIS A 524 5.31 -0.74 15.33
N PRO A 525 5.34 -0.95 16.66
CA PRO A 525 5.34 -2.28 17.26
C PRO A 525 4.13 -3.15 16.87
N ASN A 526 2.96 -2.53 16.67
CA ASN A 526 1.73 -3.21 16.26
C ASN A 526 1.61 -3.40 14.73
N LEU A 527 2.56 -2.89 13.94
CA LEU A 527 2.55 -3.12 12.49
C LEU A 527 3.01 -4.56 12.20
N GLN A 528 2.09 -5.38 11.68
CA GLN A 528 2.35 -6.78 11.36
C GLN A 528 2.50 -7.00 9.85
N PRO A 529 3.24 -8.04 9.40
CA PRO A 529 3.34 -8.39 7.98
C PRO A 529 2.02 -8.86 7.35
N LYS A 530 0.95 -9.07 8.13
CA LYS A 530 -0.33 -9.53 7.59
C LYS A 530 -1.04 -8.34 6.91
N PRO A 531 -1.59 -8.51 5.69
CA PRO A 531 -2.35 -7.45 5.05
C PRO A 531 -3.55 -7.08 5.91
N ILE A 532 -3.88 -5.79 5.93
CA ILE A 532 -4.95 -5.25 6.77
C ILE A 532 -6.29 -5.67 6.17
N GLY A 533 -7.01 -6.53 6.90
CA GLY A 533 -8.29 -7.04 6.45
C GLY A 533 -9.38 -5.99 6.54
N VAL A 534 -10.07 -5.71 5.42
CA VAL A 534 -11.29 -4.88 5.45
C VAL A 534 -12.52 -5.78 5.51
N GLY A 535 -13.36 -5.62 6.53
CA GLY A 535 -14.61 -6.38 6.71
C GLY A 535 -14.42 -7.87 7.00
N ILE A 536 -15.53 -8.61 7.13
CA ILE A 536 -15.50 -10.05 7.40
C ILE A 536 -15.33 -10.81 6.08
N PRO A 537 -14.32 -11.70 5.94
CA PRO A 537 -14.09 -12.43 4.69
C PRO A 537 -15.20 -13.45 4.44
N THR A 538 -16.03 -13.21 3.43
CA THR A 538 -17.05 -14.15 2.94
C THR A 538 -16.56 -14.81 1.65
N ILE A 539 -15.69 -15.82 1.79
CA ILE A 539 -15.20 -16.58 0.63
C ILE A 539 -16.19 -17.70 0.32
N ASN A 540 -16.87 -17.60 -0.82
CA ASN A 540 -17.61 -18.74 -1.37
C ASN A 540 -16.59 -19.80 -1.81
N LEU A 541 -16.51 -20.93 -1.08
CA LEU A 541 -15.55 -22.02 -1.33
C LEU A 541 -15.59 -22.56 -2.78
N ARG A 542 -16.69 -22.34 -3.51
CA ARG A 542 -16.88 -22.72 -4.93
C ARG A 542 -16.30 -21.71 -5.94
N LYS A 543 -15.88 -20.52 -5.52
CA LYS A 543 -15.28 -19.46 -6.37
C LYS A 543 -14.11 -18.83 -5.62
N ARG A 544 -12.93 -19.45 -5.72
CA ARG A 544 -11.69 -18.86 -5.16
C ARG A 544 -11.25 -17.68 -6.02
N ARG A 545 -10.97 -16.53 -5.39
CA ARG A 545 -10.27 -15.40 -6.02
C ARG A 545 -8.77 -15.50 -5.69
N PRO A 546 -7.87 -15.19 -6.63
CA PRO A 546 -6.44 -15.07 -6.35
C PRO A 546 -6.16 -13.89 -5.40
N ASN A 547 -5.06 -14.00 -4.65
CA ASN A 547 -4.63 -13.01 -3.66
C ASN A 547 -4.42 -11.63 -4.33
N VAL A 548 -5.18 -10.63 -3.89
CA VAL A 548 -4.96 -9.22 -4.27
C VAL A 548 -3.93 -8.65 -3.30
N GLN A 549 -2.84 -8.10 -3.82
CA GLN A 549 -1.80 -7.43 -3.04
C GLN A 549 -2.23 -5.99 -2.77
N GLU A 550 -3.03 -5.79 -1.73
CA GLU A 550 -3.31 -4.46 -1.18
C GLU A 550 -2.13 -4.00 -0.29
N PRO A 551 -1.79 -2.70 -0.27
CA PRO A 551 -0.76 -2.17 0.62
C PRO A 551 -1.17 -2.31 2.09
N VAL A 552 -0.19 -2.31 2.98
CA VAL A 552 -0.39 -2.46 4.44
C VAL A 552 -0.48 -1.06 5.07
N THR A 553 -1.58 -0.36 4.81
CA THR A 553 -1.84 1.01 5.28
C THR A 553 -2.55 1.01 6.65
N LEU A 554 -1.78 0.96 7.74
CA LEU A 554 -2.31 1.08 9.11
C LEU A 554 -2.22 2.53 9.56
N ASP A 555 -3.32 3.15 10.00
CA ASP A 555 -3.28 4.50 10.57
C ASP A 555 -2.69 4.45 11.99
N PHE A 556 -2.00 5.51 12.40
CA PHE A 556 -1.58 5.72 13.78
C PHE A 556 -2.73 5.60 14.79
N LEU A 557 -3.91 6.14 14.46
CA LEU A 557 -5.08 6.06 15.35
C LEU A 557 -5.73 4.66 15.42
N ASP A 558 -5.41 3.79 14.45
CA ASP A 558 -5.81 2.38 14.48
C ASP A 558 -4.74 1.49 15.14
N ALA A 559 -3.47 1.90 15.03
CA ALA A 559 -2.33 1.20 15.61
C ALA A 559 -2.31 1.29 17.15
N GLU A 560 -2.85 2.38 17.70
CA GLU A 560 -2.98 2.62 19.14
C GLU A 560 -4.43 2.93 19.54
N LEU A 561 -4.74 2.89 20.84
CA LEU A 561 -6.05 3.36 21.31
C LEU A 561 -6.19 4.88 21.06
N GLU A 562 -7.23 5.25 20.31
CA GLU A 562 -7.55 6.63 19.94
C GLU A 562 -7.85 7.49 21.17
N ASN A 563 -7.43 8.76 21.10
CA ASN A 563 -7.68 9.80 22.09
C ASN A 563 -7.64 11.16 21.39
N ASP A 564 -8.49 12.10 21.78
CA ASP A 564 -8.51 13.48 21.24
C ASP A 564 -7.11 14.12 21.25
N ILE A 565 -6.31 13.88 22.30
CA ILE A 565 -4.94 14.38 22.40
C ILE A 565 -4.02 13.73 21.35
N LYS A 566 -4.22 12.44 21.04
CA LYS A 566 -3.45 11.76 20.00
C LYS A 566 -3.84 12.23 18.60
N VAL A 567 -5.10 12.60 18.37
CA VAL A 567 -5.54 13.23 17.12
C VAL A 567 -4.84 14.59 16.94
N GLU A 568 -4.74 15.39 18.00
CA GLU A 568 -3.98 16.66 17.98
C GLU A 568 -2.50 16.42 17.65
N ILE A 569 -1.87 15.44 18.31
CA ILE A 569 -0.47 15.08 18.05
C ILE A 569 -0.31 14.60 16.61
N ARG A 570 -1.20 13.74 16.09
CA ARG A 570 -1.21 13.27 14.70
C ARG A 570 -1.23 14.43 13.71
N ASN A 571 -2.14 15.38 13.90
CA ASN A 571 -2.28 16.53 12.98
C ASN A 571 -1.03 17.42 13.01
N LYS A 572 -0.51 17.75 14.20
CA LYS A 572 0.76 18.51 14.33
C LYS A 572 1.93 17.80 13.66
N MET A 573 1.97 16.48 13.79
CA MET A 573 2.96 15.65 13.13
C MET A 573 2.75 15.61 11.62
N ILE A 574 1.52 15.72 11.08
CA ILE A 574 1.20 15.82 9.64
C ILE A 574 1.38 17.24 9.07
N ASP A 575 1.47 18.27 9.93
CA ASP A 575 1.77 19.65 9.51
C ASP A 575 3.27 20.00 9.53
N GLY A 576 4.08 19.27 10.30
CA GLY A 576 5.54 19.23 10.16
C GLY A 576 6.25 19.87 11.33
N GLU A 577 5.51 20.01 12.42
CA GLU A 577 5.94 20.70 13.61
C GLU A 577 6.80 19.79 14.48
N ASN A 578 7.73 20.39 15.22
CA ASN A 578 8.45 19.73 16.30
C ASN A 578 7.69 19.91 17.61
N GLY A 579 7.66 18.89 18.45
CA GLY A 579 6.96 19.04 19.72
C GLY A 579 7.21 17.92 20.72
N GLU A 580 6.79 18.21 21.95
CA GLU A 580 6.75 17.27 23.05
C GLU A 580 5.41 17.42 23.78
N LYS A 581 4.82 16.29 24.18
CA LYS A 581 3.56 16.28 24.93
C LYS A 581 3.52 15.13 25.93
N THR A 582 3.32 15.47 27.20
CA THR A 582 3.07 14.49 28.26
C THR A 582 1.60 14.47 28.61
N PHE A 583 1.01 13.27 28.65
CA PHE A 583 -0.38 13.08 29.06
C PHE A 583 -0.62 11.65 29.55
N ARG A 584 -1.71 11.48 30.30
CA ARG A 584 -2.14 10.16 30.77
C ARG A 584 -3.00 9.48 29.71
N THR A 585 -2.65 8.26 29.35
CA THR A 585 -3.33 7.50 28.31
C THR A 585 -3.53 6.03 28.71
N LEU A 586 -4.38 5.35 27.97
CA LEU A 586 -4.63 3.93 28.10
C LEU A 586 -3.71 3.16 27.15
N VAL A 587 -2.97 2.20 27.69
CA VAL A 587 -2.07 1.33 26.93
C VAL A 587 -2.67 -0.06 26.88
N LYS A 588 -2.91 -0.56 25.67
CA LYS A 588 -3.36 -1.94 25.45
C LYS A 588 -2.19 -2.89 25.75
N SER A 589 -2.43 -3.93 26.53
CA SER A 589 -1.45 -4.98 26.78
C SER A 589 -1.12 -5.78 25.51
N GLN A 590 0.09 -6.33 25.45
CA GLN A 590 0.58 -7.11 24.31
C GLN A 590 -0.26 -8.37 24.02
N ASP A 591 -0.87 -8.94 25.05
CA ASP A 591 -1.77 -10.11 24.96
C ASP A 591 -3.23 -9.73 24.67
N GLU A 592 -3.51 -8.44 24.50
CA GLU A 592 -4.82 -7.87 24.22
C GLU A 592 -5.88 -8.08 25.32
N ARG A 593 -5.48 -8.47 26.54
CA ARG A 593 -6.42 -8.76 27.64
C ARG A 593 -6.57 -7.63 28.66
N TYR A 594 -5.55 -6.79 28.80
CA TYR A 594 -5.50 -5.73 29.80
C TYR A 594 -5.36 -4.36 29.17
N ILE A 595 -5.81 -3.35 29.92
CA ILE A 595 -5.62 -1.93 29.60
C ILE A 595 -5.06 -1.24 30.84
N ASP A 596 -3.86 -0.71 30.72
CA ASP A 596 -3.17 -0.03 31.81
C ASP A 596 -3.17 1.48 31.61
N LYS A 597 -3.40 2.22 32.69
CA LYS A 597 -3.30 3.68 32.69
C LYS A 597 -1.84 4.10 32.83
N GLY A 598 -1.19 4.44 31.73
CA GLY A 598 0.19 4.93 31.69
C GLY A 598 0.26 6.45 31.57
N ASN A 599 1.22 7.08 32.25
CA ASN A 599 1.64 8.45 31.93
C ASN A 599 2.72 8.36 30.85
N ARG A 600 2.51 8.99 29.69
CA ARG A 600 3.38 8.87 28.52
C ARG A 600 3.81 10.23 28.01
N THR A 601 5.04 10.30 27.51
CA THR A 601 5.58 11.49 26.88
C THR A 601 5.91 11.18 25.41
N TYR A 602 5.27 11.92 24.51
CA TYR A 602 5.48 11.84 23.08
C TYR A 602 6.45 12.95 22.67
N THR A 603 7.45 12.63 21.85
CA THR A 603 8.39 13.59 21.28
C THR A 603 8.51 13.32 19.78
N TRP A 604 8.41 14.35 18.95
CA TRP A 604 8.39 14.18 17.49
C TRP A 604 9.21 15.23 16.74
N THR A 605 9.75 14.82 15.60
CA THR A 605 10.54 15.65 14.67
C THR A 605 10.35 15.17 13.22
N PRO A 606 10.32 16.05 12.21
CA PRO A 606 10.28 15.61 10.81
C PRO A 606 11.63 15.02 10.41
N VAL A 607 11.61 14.11 9.43
CA VAL A 607 12.82 13.64 8.76
C VAL A 607 13.06 14.57 7.58
N ASN A 608 14.06 15.44 7.70
CA ASN A 608 14.38 16.36 6.61
C ASN A 608 14.77 15.57 5.34
N GLY A 609 14.44 16.09 4.16
CA GLY A 609 14.78 15.47 2.87
C GLY A 609 13.86 14.33 2.42
N THR A 610 12.81 13.99 3.18
CA THR A 610 11.74 13.08 2.76
C THR A 610 10.39 13.58 3.26
N ASP A 611 9.31 13.02 2.72
CA ASP A 611 7.96 13.34 3.19
C ASP A 611 7.61 12.62 4.51
N TYR A 612 8.46 11.70 4.97
CA TYR A 612 8.27 10.94 6.22
C TYR A 612 8.62 11.72 7.47
N ARG A 613 7.98 11.35 8.59
CA ARG A 613 8.12 12.05 9.87
C ARG A 613 8.30 11.05 10.99
N LYS A 614 9.22 11.33 11.93
CA LYS A 614 9.70 10.36 12.92
C LYS A 614 9.37 10.80 14.33
N ASN A 615 8.87 9.84 15.11
CA ASN A 615 8.39 10.07 16.45
C ASN A 615 8.94 9.06 17.44
N PHE A 616 8.89 9.45 18.70
CA PHE A 616 9.44 8.72 19.82
C PHE A 616 8.52 8.80 21.01
N ILE A 617 8.30 7.67 21.68
CA ILE A 617 7.48 7.58 22.89
C ILE A 617 8.37 7.10 24.04
N LEU A 618 8.38 7.88 25.11
CA LEU A 618 8.83 7.49 26.45
C LEU A 618 7.63 7.13 27.32
#